data_AF-A0A9E1Q7X6-F1
#
_entry.id   AF-A0A9E1Q7X6-F1
#
_cell.length_a   1.000
_cell.length_b   1.000
_cell.length_c   1.000
_cell.angle_alpha   90.00
_cell.angle_beta   90.00
_cell.angle_gamma   90.00
#
_symmetry.space_group_name_H-M   'P 1'
#
loop_
_entity.id
_entity.type
_entity.pdbx_description
1 polymer ?
#
loop_
_entity_poly.entity_id
_entity_poly.type
_entity_poly.pdbx_seq_one_letter_code
_entity_poly.pdbx_strand_id
1 'polypeptide(L)'
;VHTVCLYENATPSGDVVLCLGQTTQLIAPGDLSQSFIWEPADFLSDPNIYNPTASPISTQVYTVTYTDFCGDIQTSSVEVFVEPLEVEISANYDTINCINTSSTLLASSNFPSGVSFFWEVVDEGNIVSSIDWGAVVNEAGTYQVNASFDDGACTTEDTYTIEIDTIPFNADAGPDGVINCYEPYLVLLGGSDGENAEYIWTTSENGEFFGNSNIAQPTAIAGGIYELTVTNPINGCISSDDMLLLADFTEPEILLGEPNGVINCDNLSVSILGTEIYPDGYTSIVEWSWSEGEGALLNPTSYQPTALLPGDYLLTVTFLETGCSTVANSVVTVEEDESSFIDISSLTVPNVLTPGTSNGFNDYLTPFLKDLPEVSALSVLDVFNLKVFNRWGILVFQNNGLPLAWDGRANGSLLSPGSYIIMIDYMYLCDEVQTGSHVGPLEIIH
;
A
#
# COMPACT_ATOMS: atom_id res chain seq x y z
N VAL A 1 76.99 36.48 57.59
CA VAL A 1 75.73 36.60 56.84
C VAL A 1 76.13 36.76 55.38
N HIS A 2 75.83 35.78 54.53
CA HIS A 2 76.01 35.97 53.08
C HIS A 2 74.76 36.71 52.59
N THR A 3 74.93 37.93 52.11
CA THR A 3 73.86 38.65 51.41
C THR A 3 73.79 38.06 50.01
N VAL A 4 72.65 37.47 49.66
CA VAL A 4 72.36 37.02 48.30
C VAL A 4 71.68 38.19 47.60
N CYS A 5 72.31 38.72 46.56
CA CYS A 5 71.72 39.77 45.72
C CYS A 5 70.84 39.08 44.69
N LEU A 6 69.55 39.38 44.71
CA LEU A 6 68.59 38.88 43.72
C LEU A 6 68.36 39.98 42.68
N TYR A 7 68.37 39.58 41.41
CA TYR A 7 67.98 40.46 40.31
C TYR A 7 66.48 40.38 40.13
N GLU A 8 65.81 41.54 40.21
CA GLU A 8 64.41 41.68 39.86
C GLU A 8 64.30 42.27 38.46
N ASN A 9 63.24 41.90 37.74
CA ASN A 9 62.97 42.46 36.42
C ASN A 9 62.17 43.75 36.57
N ALA A 10 62.38 44.69 35.64
CA ALA A 10 61.46 45.79 35.42
C ALA A 10 60.09 45.22 35.05
N THR A 11 59.05 45.78 35.65
CA THR A 11 57.67 45.39 35.41
C THR A 11 56.83 46.61 35.07
N PRO A 12 55.85 46.49 34.18
CA PRO A 12 54.79 47.47 34.12
C PRO A 12 53.91 47.33 35.37
N SER A 13 53.35 48.43 35.85
CA SER A 13 52.41 48.45 36.98
C SER A 13 50.99 48.05 36.56
N GLY A 14 50.73 47.93 35.26
CA GLY A 14 49.45 47.59 34.65
C GLY A 14 49.63 46.73 33.40
N ASP A 15 48.71 46.81 32.44
CA ASP A 15 48.72 45.99 31.24
C ASP A 15 49.94 46.27 30.35
N VAL A 16 50.42 45.19 29.72
CA VAL A 16 51.57 45.20 28.80
C VAL A 16 51.13 45.49 27.36
N VAL A 17 49.84 45.28 27.07
CA VAL A 17 49.20 45.55 25.77
C VAL A 17 48.35 46.80 25.92
N LEU A 18 48.60 47.79 25.07
CA LEU A 18 47.95 49.10 25.07
C LEU A 18 47.37 49.41 23.70
N CYS A 19 46.26 50.14 23.71
CA CYS A 19 45.77 50.82 22.51
C CYS A 19 46.49 52.16 22.29
N LEU A 20 46.44 52.65 21.06
CA LEU A 20 47.11 53.89 20.67
C LEU A 20 46.65 55.06 21.54
N GLY A 21 47.58 55.69 22.27
CA GLY A 21 47.31 56.84 23.14
C GLY A 21 47.04 56.49 24.61
N GLN A 22 47.00 55.21 24.97
CA GLN A 22 47.03 54.80 26.38
C GLN A 22 48.44 54.93 26.97
N THR A 23 48.50 54.87 28.29
CA THR A 23 49.75 54.97 29.03
C THR A 23 49.85 53.87 30.07
N THR A 24 51.05 53.33 30.27
CA THR A 24 51.34 52.41 31.37
C THR A 24 52.47 52.98 32.22
N GLN A 25 52.43 52.74 33.53
CA GLN A 25 53.55 53.12 34.39
C GLN A 25 54.55 51.97 34.44
N LEU A 26 55.80 52.26 34.12
CA LEU A 26 56.90 51.30 34.26
C LEU A 26 57.41 51.37 35.69
N ILE A 27 57.86 50.26 36.26
CA ILE A 27 58.47 50.20 37.59
C ILE A 27 59.88 49.62 37.43
N ALA A 28 60.88 50.43 37.76
CA ALA A 28 62.25 50.00 37.85
C ALA A 28 62.50 49.26 39.18
N PRO A 29 63.24 48.15 39.16
CA PRO A 29 63.74 47.51 40.37
C PRO A 29 64.96 48.27 40.91
N GLY A 30 65.39 47.96 42.14
CA GLY A 30 66.62 48.52 42.73
C GLY A 30 66.41 49.53 43.84
N ASP A 31 67.51 50.15 44.28
CA ASP A 31 67.52 51.09 45.40
C ASP A 31 66.97 52.46 44.97
N LEU A 32 65.81 52.83 45.53
CA LEU A 32 65.13 54.11 45.26
C LEU A 32 65.94 55.36 45.64
N SER A 33 67.03 55.22 46.38
CA SER A 33 67.95 56.31 46.71
C SER A 33 69.03 56.56 45.64
N GLN A 34 69.12 55.70 44.63
CA GLN A 34 70.05 55.79 43.50
C GLN A 34 69.37 56.32 42.24
N SER A 35 70.15 56.57 41.18
CA SER A 35 69.66 57.06 39.90
C SER A 35 69.16 55.93 38.99
N PHE A 36 68.10 56.22 38.24
CA PHE A 36 67.55 55.36 37.19
C PHE A 36 67.76 56.03 35.83
N ILE A 37 67.98 55.25 34.77
CA ILE A 37 68.06 55.76 33.40
C ILE A 37 67.32 54.80 32.47
N TRP A 38 66.24 55.27 31.85
CA TRP A 38 65.44 54.53 30.87
C TRP A 38 65.79 54.93 29.44
N GLU A 39 65.96 53.95 28.55
CA GLU A 39 66.19 54.14 27.12
C GLU A 39 65.27 53.22 26.27
N PRO A 40 64.65 53.72 25.18
CA PRO A 40 64.66 55.10 24.71
C PRO A 40 63.89 56.05 25.64
N ALA A 41 64.27 57.32 25.65
CA ALA A 41 63.58 58.36 26.44
C ALA A 41 62.27 58.84 25.79
N ASP A 42 62.03 58.49 24.52
CA ASP A 42 60.83 58.88 23.79
C ASP A 42 59.57 58.35 24.49
N PHE A 43 58.52 59.17 24.53
CA PHE A 43 57.22 58.84 25.11
C PHE A 43 57.21 58.49 26.61
N LEU A 44 58.31 58.72 27.34
CA LEU A 44 58.36 58.65 28.81
C LEU A 44 58.10 60.01 29.45
N SER A 45 57.42 60.03 30.60
CA SER A 45 57.18 61.26 31.36
C SER A 45 58.47 61.87 31.93
N ASP A 46 59.37 61.03 32.46
CA ASP A 46 60.75 61.38 32.84
C ASP A 46 61.63 60.11 32.82
N PRO A 47 62.64 60.00 31.94
CA PRO A 47 63.45 58.79 31.85
C PRO A 47 64.38 58.55 33.05
N ASN A 48 64.45 59.45 34.04
CA ASN A 48 65.40 59.36 35.16
C ASN A 48 64.78 58.99 36.52
N ILE A 49 63.48 58.67 36.55
CA ILE A 49 62.77 58.29 37.77
C ILE A 49 62.52 56.77 37.82
N TYR A 50 62.25 56.27 39.03
CA TYR A 50 61.99 54.84 39.23
C TYR A 50 60.68 54.37 38.57
N ASN A 51 59.71 55.28 38.35
CA ASN A 51 58.37 54.94 37.87
C ASN A 51 57.81 55.82 36.74
N PRO A 52 58.50 55.95 35.59
CA PRO A 52 58.03 56.77 34.49
C PRO A 52 56.70 56.26 33.94
N THR A 53 55.91 57.17 33.42
CA THR A 53 54.72 56.85 32.62
C THR A 53 55.13 56.77 31.16
N ALA A 54 54.94 55.62 30.53
CA ALA A 54 55.20 55.37 29.13
C ALA A 54 53.92 55.55 28.29
N SER A 55 54.03 56.23 27.15
CA SER A 55 52.94 56.52 26.19
C SER A 55 53.32 56.21 24.73
N PRO A 56 53.88 55.02 24.44
CA PRO A 56 54.39 54.69 23.10
C PRO A 56 53.27 54.71 22.04
N ILE A 57 53.63 55.04 20.80
CA ILE A 57 52.71 55.02 19.63
C ILE A 57 52.81 53.75 18.77
N SER A 58 53.76 52.88 19.10
CA SER A 58 54.00 51.56 18.50
C SER A 58 54.71 50.68 19.53
N THR A 59 54.66 49.35 19.39
CA THR A 59 55.38 48.43 20.28
C THR A 59 56.83 48.86 20.50
N GLN A 60 57.21 49.04 21.76
CA GLN A 60 58.49 49.59 22.15
C GLN A 60 59.06 48.85 23.36
N VAL A 61 60.35 48.52 23.28
CA VAL A 61 61.11 47.99 24.42
C VAL A 61 61.80 49.13 25.14
N TYR A 62 61.54 49.28 26.43
CA TYR A 62 62.23 50.20 27.33
C TYR A 62 63.21 49.44 28.20
N THR A 63 64.46 49.90 28.25
CA THR A 63 65.53 49.32 29.07
C THR A 63 65.91 50.30 30.18
N VAL A 64 65.82 49.87 31.44
CA VAL A 64 66.29 50.64 32.60
C VAL A 64 67.68 50.18 33.02
N THR A 65 68.57 51.15 33.25
CA THR A 65 69.81 50.97 34.00
C THR A 65 69.60 51.48 35.43
N TYR A 66 69.86 50.64 36.43
CA TYR A 66 69.63 50.94 37.84
C TYR A 66 70.73 50.33 38.73
N THR A 67 70.86 50.81 39.96
CA THR A 67 71.75 50.22 40.96
C THR A 67 70.94 49.33 41.90
N ASP A 68 71.34 48.07 42.06
CA ASP A 68 70.67 47.14 42.97
C ASP A 68 70.98 47.46 44.45
N PHE A 69 70.32 46.74 45.37
CA PHE A 69 70.54 46.92 46.81
C PHE A 69 71.94 46.49 47.31
N CYS A 70 72.76 45.89 46.44
CA CYS A 70 74.14 45.51 46.71
C CYS A 70 75.15 46.55 46.18
N GLY A 71 74.68 47.57 45.45
CA GLY A 71 75.49 48.64 44.89
C GLY A 71 76.03 48.35 43.49
N ASP A 72 75.60 47.26 42.86
CA ASP A 72 76.01 46.90 41.49
C ASP A 72 75.04 47.50 40.46
N ILE A 73 75.57 47.92 39.31
CA ILE A 73 74.77 48.45 38.20
C ILE A 73 74.20 47.28 37.41
N GLN A 74 72.89 47.29 37.21
CA GLN A 74 72.12 46.28 36.50
C GLN A 74 71.26 46.91 35.41
N THR A 75 70.82 46.08 34.47
CA THR A 75 69.88 46.47 33.42
C THR A 75 68.71 45.52 33.36
N SER A 76 67.51 46.05 33.14
CA SER A 76 66.32 45.23 32.87
C SER A 76 65.47 45.87 31.79
N SER A 77 64.74 45.05 31.02
CA SER A 77 63.92 45.50 29.90
C SER A 77 62.46 45.13 30.11
N VAL A 78 61.57 46.02 29.70
CA VAL A 78 60.13 45.81 29.59
C VAL A 78 59.69 46.15 28.18
N GLU A 79 58.97 45.23 27.55
CA GLU A 79 58.34 45.46 26.25
C GLU A 79 56.91 45.92 26.48
N VAL A 80 56.52 47.02 25.84
CA VAL A 80 55.15 47.54 25.85
C VAL A 80 54.58 47.36 24.45
N PHE A 81 53.55 46.52 24.32
CA PHE A 81 52.88 46.24 23.06
C PHE A 81 51.85 47.32 22.76
N VAL A 82 51.88 47.86 21.54
CA VAL A 82 50.84 48.80 21.05
C VAL A 82 50.33 48.30 19.71
N GLU A 83 49.08 47.85 19.71
CA GLU A 83 48.42 47.29 18.54
C GLU A 83 46.93 47.69 18.52
N PRO A 84 46.29 47.77 17.34
CA PRO A 84 44.85 47.96 17.27
C PRO A 84 44.13 46.74 17.85
N LEU A 85 42.99 46.98 18.50
CA LEU A 85 42.10 45.92 18.93
C LEU A 85 41.48 45.27 17.69
N GLU A 86 41.66 43.96 17.53
CA GLU A 86 41.04 43.13 16.51
C GLU A 86 40.12 42.12 17.21
N VAL A 87 39.00 41.79 16.55
CA VAL A 87 38.05 40.78 16.99
C VAL A 87 37.66 39.90 15.81
N GLU A 88 37.53 38.61 16.07
CA GLU A 88 37.06 37.62 15.10
C GLU A 88 35.89 36.83 15.70
N ILE A 89 34.85 36.61 14.89
CA ILE A 89 33.72 35.74 15.23
C ILE A 89 33.92 34.35 14.62
N SER A 90 33.65 33.30 15.39
CA SER A 90 33.52 31.93 14.92
C SER A 90 32.15 31.36 15.28
N ALA A 91 31.58 30.55 14.40
CA ALA A 91 30.32 29.84 14.65
C ALA A 91 30.55 28.33 14.68
N ASN A 92 29.76 27.60 15.47
CA ASN A 92 29.74 26.13 15.38
C ASN A 92 28.97 25.65 14.13
N TYR A 93 27.98 26.42 13.67
CA TYR A 93 27.24 26.20 12.43
C TYR A 93 26.96 27.54 11.74
N ASP A 94 27.10 27.54 10.41
CA ASP A 94 26.86 28.74 9.58
C ASP A 94 25.43 28.82 9.05
N THR A 95 24.67 27.73 9.22
CA THR A 95 23.31 27.62 8.72
C THR A 95 22.43 26.98 9.77
N ILE A 96 21.32 27.65 10.08
CA ILE A 96 20.24 27.08 10.89
C ILE A 96 19.32 26.27 9.99
N ASN A 97 19.02 25.06 10.43
CA ASN A 97 18.16 24.14 9.70
C ASN A 97 17.32 23.30 10.66
N CYS A 98 16.64 22.27 10.16
CA CYS A 98 15.78 21.42 10.97
C CYS A 98 16.56 20.48 11.92
N ILE A 99 17.87 20.26 11.70
CA ILE A 99 18.76 19.52 12.61
C ILE A 99 19.35 20.47 13.67
N ASN A 100 19.95 21.55 13.21
CA ASN A 100 20.64 22.55 14.01
C ASN A 100 19.76 23.79 14.12
N THR A 101 18.91 23.82 15.13
CA THR A 101 17.95 24.91 15.36
C THR A 101 18.55 26.16 16.01
N SER A 102 19.83 26.11 16.36
CA SER A 102 20.59 27.25 16.88
C SER A 102 22.07 27.14 16.55
N SER A 103 22.74 28.29 16.51
CA SER A 103 24.18 28.44 16.38
C SER A 103 24.74 29.19 17.59
N THR A 104 25.96 28.84 17.98
CA THR A 104 26.73 29.51 19.03
C THR A 104 27.87 30.26 18.35
N LEU A 105 27.83 31.58 18.49
CA LEU A 105 28.85 32.52 18.04
C LEU A 105 29.82 32.76 19.18
N LEU A 106 31.12 32.66 18.91
CA LEU A 106 32.19 32.92 19.87
C LEU A 106 33.08 34.03 19.32
N ALA A 107 33.33 35.05 20.14
CA ALA A 107 34.25 36.13 19.81
C ALA A 107 35.62 35.85 20.42
N SER A 108 36.67 36.16 19.66
CA SER A 108 38.06 36.13 20.12
C SER A 108 38.76 37.42 19.74
N SER A 109 39.74 37.84 20.54
CA SER A 109 40.51 39.07 20.30
C SER A 109 42.00 38.78 20.35
N ASN A 110 42.80 39.62 19.68
CA ASN A 110 44.26 39.61 19.81
C ASN A 110 44.74 40.03 21.21
N PHE A 111 43.92 40.71 22.00
CA PHE A 111 44.27 41.13 23.36
C PHE A 111 44.08 39.97 24.36
N PRO A 112 45.06 39.71 25.26
CA PRO A 112 45.06 38.52 26.11
C PRO A 112 44.02 38.53 27.25
N SER A 113 43.56 39.71 27.67
CA SER A 113 42.54 39.89 28.72
C SER A 113 42.02 41.32 28.71
N GLY A 114 40.93 41.60 29.44
CA GLY A 114 40.43 42.97 29.64
C GLY A 114 39.54 43.52 28.52
N VAL A 115 39.20 42.68 27.54
CA VAL A 115 38.23 42.99 26.49
C VAL A 115 36.84 42.57 26.95
N SER A 116 35.87 43.48 26.87
CA SER A 116 34.44 43.17 26.98
C SER A 116 33.80 43.14 25.61
N PHE A 117 32.79 42.29 25.46
CA PHE A 117 32.09 42.06 24.21
C PHE A 117 30.59 42.29 24.40
N PHE A 118 29.97 42.91 23.40
CA PHE A 118 28.54 43.17 23.36
C PHE A 118 27.98 42.71 22.02
N TRP A 119 27.00 41.80 22.06
CA TRP A 119 26.39 41.22 20.87
C TRP A 119 25.08 41.92 20.54
N GLU A 120 24.89 42.24 19.27
CA GLU A 120 23.64 42.78 18.77
C GLU A 120 23.27 42.23 17.39
N VAL A 121 22.01 42.46 17.02
CA VAL A 121 21.46 42.07 15.73
C VAL A 121 21.46 43.29 14.81
N VAL A 122 22.06 43.18 13.63
CA VAL A 122 22.22 44.30 12.69
C VAL A 122 21.26 44.18 11.51
N ASP A 123 21.00 42.96 11.03
CA ASP A 123 20.06 42.72 9.94
C ASP A 123 19.32 41.39 10.13
N GLU A 124 18.04 41.48 10.53
CA GLU A 124 17.17 40.34 10.87
C GLU A 124 17.76 39.37 11.92
N GLY A 125 16.94 38.47 12.44
CA GLY A 125 17.40 37.41 13.36
C GLY A 125 17.17 37.67 14.84
N ASN A 126 17.67 36.75 15.68
CA ASN A 126 17.36 36.69 17.10
C ASN A 126 18.50 36.09 17.94
N ILE A 127 18.94 36.85 18.95
CA ILE A 127 19.88 36.38 19.99
C ILE A 127 19.05 35.84 21.16
N VAL A 128 19.12 34.53 21.37
CA VAL A 128 18.44 33.83 22.48
C VAL A 128 19.08 34.18 23.82
N SER A 129 20.41 34.20 23.84
CA SER A 129 21.19 34.56 25.03
C SER A 129 22.58 35.00 24.61
N SER A 130 23.15 35.98 25.33
CA SER A 130 24.54 36.37 25.18
C SER A 130 25.23 36.37 26.55
N ILE A 131 26.44 35.85 26.57
CA ILE A 131 27.45 36.09 27.60
C ILE A 131 28.61 36.82 26.93
N ASP A 132 29.47 37.48 27.71
CA ASP A 132 30.60 38.31 27.22
C ASP A 132 31.20 37.78 25.90
N TRP A 133 31.98 36.71 25.93
CA TRP A 133 32.66 36.16 24.75
C TRP A 133 31.79 35.28 23.81
N GLY A 134 30.47 35.16 24.01
CA GLY A 134 29.66 34.33 23.12
C GLY A 134 28.15 34.55 23.15
N ALA A 135 27.51 34.34 21.99
CA ALA A 135 26.07 34.46 21.80
C ALA A 135 25.46 33.18 21.24
N VAL A 136 24.23 32.87 21.64
CA VAL A 136 23.41 31.79 21.05
C VAL A 136 22.31 32.43 20.24
N VAL A 137 22.21 32.04 18.98
CA VAL A 137 21.29 32.59 17.98
C VAL A 137 20.44 31.47 17.39
N ASN A 138 19.19 31.76 17.03
CA ASN A 138 18.24 30.74 16.53
C ASN A 138 17.46 31.18 15.28
N GLU A 139 17.86 32.28 14.65
CA GLU A 139 17.30 32.76 13.39
C GLU A 139 18.42 33.16 12.42
N ALA A 140 18.14 33.13 11.12
CA ALA A 140 19.07 33.71 10.15
C ALA A 140 19.12 35.23 10.26
N GLY A 141 20.26 35.79 9.89
CA GLY A 141 20.52 37.22 9.99
C GLY A 141 21.99 37.52 10.19
N THR A 142 22.30 38.81 10.27
CA THR A 142 23.65 39.31 10.52
C THR A 142 23.78 39.78 11.97
N TYR A 143 24.71 39.14 12.68
CA TYR A 143 25.04 39.40 14.07
C TYR A 143 26.34 40.20 14.16
N GLN A 144 26.40 41.15 15.07
CA GLN A 144 27.60 41.95 15.30
C GLN A 144 28.09 41.79 16.73
N VAL A 145 29.41 41.70 16.89
CA VAL A 145 30.07 41.84 18.17
C VAL A 145 30.79 43.18 18.23
N ASN A 146 30.49 43.96 19.25
CA ASN A 146 31.22 45.16 19.62
C ASN A 146 32.20 44.81 20.74
N ALA A 147 33.50 44.88 20.47
CA ALA A 147 34.55 44.63 21.45
C ALA A 147 35.13 45.95 21.97
N SER A 148 35.37 46.02 23.28
CA SER A 148 35.89 47.21 23.96
C SER A 148 36.96 46.82 24.97
N PHE A 149 38.14 47.42 24.88
CA PHE A 149 39.24 47.21 25.83
C PHE A 149 39.38 48.43 26.77
N ASP A 150 39.68 48.15 28.05
CA ASP A 150 39.93 49.15 29.11
C ASP A 150 38.89 50.30 29.14
N ASP A 151 37.62 49.94 29.33
CA ASP A 151 36.49 50.89 29.43
C ASP A 151 36.35 51.84 28.22
N GLY A 152 36.62 51.32 27.02
CA GLY A 152 36.41 52.04 25.75
C GLY A 152 37.64 52.82 25.27
N ALA A 153 38.82 52.55 25.84
CA ALA A 153 40.08 53.10 25.34
C ALA A 153 40.30 52.79 23.85
N CYS A 154 39.84 51.62 23.41
CA CYS A 154 39.69 51.28 22.01
C CYS A 154 38.50 50.34 21.84
N THR A 155 37.86 50.47 20.69
CA THR A 155 36.68 49.68 20.31
C THR A 155 36.86 49.19 18.88
N THR A 156 36.32 48.01 18.61
CA THR A 156 36.23 47.45 17.26
C THR A 156 34.93 46.65 17.15
N GLU A 157 34.48 46.43 15.93
CA GLU A 157 33.31 45.62 15.63
C GLU A 157 33.66 44.57 14.58
N ASP A 158 32.96 43.44 14.62
CA ASP A 158 32.97 42.44 13.56
C ASP A 158 31.56 41.88 13.37
N THR A 159 31.27 41.36 12.18
CA THR A 159 29.94 40.86 11.80
C THR A 159 30.00 39.44 11.28
N TYR A 160 29.03 38.61 11.65
CA TYR A 160 28.87 37.25 11.17
C TYR A 160 27.46 37.03 10.63
N THR A 161 27.33 36.38 9.48
CA THR A 161 26.02 36.08 8.88
C THR A 161 25.70 34.61 9.07
N ILE A 162 24.50 34.34 9.58
CA ILE A 162 23.92 33.00 9.69
C ILE A 162 22.83 32.87 8.63
N GLU A 163 22.93 31.82 7.82
CA GLU A 163 21.96 31.49 6.78
C GLU A 163 20.86 30.57 7.34
N ILE A 164 19.75 30.42 6.60
CA ILE A 164 18.69 29.47 6.91
C ILE A 164 18.48 28.49 5.75
N ASP A 165 18.43 27.20 6.06
CA ASP A 165 18.03 26.14 5.13
C ASP A 165 16.96 25.27 5.78
N THR A 166 15.70 25.63 5.53
CA THR A 166 14.53 24.90 6.02
C THR A 166 13.67 24.36 4.89
N ILE A 167 14.26 24.12 3.72
CA ILE A 167 13.51 23.62 2.56
C ILE A 167 13.40 22.09 2.68
N PRO A 168 12.22 21.52 2.97
CA PRO A 168 12.04 20.07 2.95
C PRO A 168 12.04 19.58 1.51
N PHE A 169 12.32 18.28 1.34
CA PHE A 169 11.94 17.61 0.09
C PHE A 169 10.42 17.44 0.05
N ASN A 170 9.84 17.35 -1.13
CA ASN A 170 8.44 16.99 -1.32
C ASN A 170 8.23 15.50 -0.99
N ALA A 171 7.13 15.19 -0.32
CA ALA A 171 6.61 13.83 -0.16
C ALA A 171 5.44 13.63 -1.14
N ASP A 172 5.37 12.44 -1.73
CA ASP A 172 4.24 12.00 -2.58
C ASP A 172 3.90 10.57 -2.20
N ALA A 173 2.76 10.36 -1.54
CA ALA A 173 2.31 9.05 -1.10
C ALA A 173 1.76 8.19 -2.26
N GLY A 174 1.62 8.78 -3.46
CA GLY A 174 1.00 8.14 -4.60
C GLY A 174 -0.54 8.15 -4.52
N PRO A 175 -1.21 7.57 -5.52
CA PRO A 175 -2.66 7.59 -5.60
C PRO A 175 -3.30 6.61 -4.61
N ASP A 176 -4.52 6.92 -4.17
CA ASP A 176 -5.40 6.00 -3.45
C ASP A 176 -5.57 4.65 -4.17
N GLY A 177 -5.81 3.60 -3.39
CA GLY A 177 -5.89 2.23 -3.89
C GLY A 177 -7.03 1.41 -3.29
N VAL A 178 -7.25 0.22 -3.87
CA VAL A 178 -8.14 -0.83 -3.36
C VAL A 178 -7.39 -2.15 -3.37
N ILE A 179 -7.51 -2.94 -2.31
CA ILE A 179 -7.14 -4.37 -2.29
C ILE A 179 -8.39 -5.24 -2.18
N ASN A 180 -8.35 -6.43 -2.78
CA ASN A 180 -9.45 -7.39 -2.83
C ASN A 180 -8.92 -8.82 -3.05
N CYS A 181 -9.78 -9.80 -3.34
CA CYS A 181 -9.36 -11.19 -3.53
C CYS A 181 -8.52 -11.44 -4.81
N TYR A 182 -8.58 -10.57 -5.83
CA TYR A 182 -7.67 -10.64 -6.98
C TYR A 182 -6.28 -10.10 -6.63
N GLU A 183 -6.24 -8.95 -5.95
CA GLU A 183 -5.03 -8.26 -5.55
C GLU A 183 -5.06 -8.02 -4.03
N PRO A 184 -4.62 -9.01 -3.22
CA PRO A 184 -4.77 -8.96 -1.76
C PRO A 184 -3.74 -8.07 -1.06
N TYR A 185 -2.84 -7.43 -1.81
CA TYR A 185 -1.83 -6.51 -1.32
C TYR A 185 -1.53 -5.45 -2.37
N LEU A 186 -1.01 -4.31 -1.92
CA LEU A 186 -0.56 -3.21 -2.78
C LEU A 186 0.88 -2.85 -2.44
N VAL A 187 1.73 -2.67 -3.45
CA VAL A 187 3.05 -2.04 -3.27
C VAL A 187 2.85 -0.54 -3.37
N LEU A 188 3.08 0.19 -2.27
CA LEU A 188 2.97 1.64 -2.25
C LEU A 188 4.11 2.26 -3.07
N LEU A 189 3.86 3.43 -3.67
CA LEU A 189 4.81 4.09 -4.58
C LEU A 189 5.22 5.45 -4.04
N GLY A 190 5.92 5.46 -2.90
CA GLY A 190 6.40 6.69 -2.27
C GLY A 190 7.40 7.43 -3.13
N GLY A 191 7.16 8.72 -3.35
CA GLY A 191 7.96 9.62 -4.17
C GLY A 191 8.59 10.76 -3.36
N SER A 192 9.69 11.29 -3.89
CA SER A 192 10.29 12.55 -3.43
C SER A 192 11.03 13.25 -4.56
N ASP A 193 11.17 14.58 -4.46
CA ASP A 193 11.96 15.40 -5.39
C ASP A 193 13.45 15.51 -5.02
N GLY A 194 13.83 14.99 -3.85
CA GLY A 194 15.20 15.03 -3.35
C GLY A 194 16.00 13.75 -3.59
N GLU A 195 17.28 13.89 -3.92
CA GLU A 195 18.20 12.76 -4.02
C GLU A 195 18.56 12.22 -2.63
N ASN A 196 18.63 10.90 -2.48
CA ASN A 196 18.92 10.21 -1.22
C ASN A 196 17.94 10.56 -0.08
N ALA A 197 16.71 10.95 -0.43
CA ALA A 197 15.64 11.13 0.54
C ALA A 197 15.45 9.89 1.42
N GLU A 198 15.20 10.10 2.71
CA GLU A 198 14.88 9.02 3.64
C GLU A 198 13.37 8.89 3.77
N TYR A 199 12.85 7.65 3.71
CA TYR A 199 11.42 7.36 3.68
C TYR A 199 11.00 6.62 4.94
N ILE A 200 9.92 7.07 5.57
CA ILE A 200 9.26 6.37 6.67
C ILE A 200 7.76 6.35 6.39
N TRP A 201 7.20 5.15 6.31
CA TRP A 201 5.75 4.97 6.24
C TRP A 201 5.18 4.60 7.60
N THR A 202 4.09 5.27 7.95
CA THR A 202 3.23 4.97 9.10
C THR A 202 1.82 4.68 8.60
N THR A 203 0.98 4.15 9.48
CA THR A 203 -0.40 3.84 9.12
C THR A 203 -1.35 4.10 10.29
N SER A 204 -2.59 4.44 9.96
CA SER A 204 -3.70 4.58 10.88
C SER A 204 -4.95 3.86 10.32
N GLU A 205 -5.97 3.70 11.17
CA GLU A 205 -7.26 3.08 10.79
C GLU A 205 -7.17 1.62 10.31
N ASN A 206 -6.34 0.81 11.00
CA ASN A 206 -6.15 -0.64 10.77
C ASN A 206 -5.27 -1.04 9.59
N GLY A 207 -4.53 -0.11 8.98
CA GLY A 207 -3.56 -0.50 7.96
C GLY A 207 -2.40 -1.32 8.54
N GLU A 208 -1.84 -2.18 7.69
CA GLU A 208 -0.77 -3.11 8.03
C GLU A 208 0.26 -3.22 6.89
N PHE A 209 1.52 -3.39 7.26
CA PHE A 209 2.61 -3.62 6.31
C PHE A 209 3.11 -5.06 6.37
N PHE A 210 3.52 -5.58 5.22
CA PHE A 210 4.36 -6.76 5.16
C PHE A 210 5.83 -6.35 5.07
N GLY A 211 6.59 -6.58 6.15
CA GLY A 211 8.04 -6.33 6.18
C GLY A 211 8.39 -4.91 6.63
N ASN A 212 9.37 -4.28 5.96
CA ASN A 212 9.91 -2.98 6.35
C ASN A 212 9.09 -1.83 5.75
N SER A 213 8.74 -0.84 6.57
CA SER A 213 8.04 0.39 6.16
C SER A 213 8.97 1.59 5.94
N ASN A 214 10.27 1.48 6.22
CA ASN A 214 11.25 2.58 6.05
C ASN A 214 11.94 2.54 4.68
N ILE A 215 11.16 2.36 3.63
CA ILE A 215 11.60 2.31 2.22
C ILE A 215 10.60 3.04 1.34
N ALA A 216 11.00 3.44 0.13
CA ALA A 216 10.10 4.13 -0.79
C ALA A 216 8.88 3.26 -1.20
N GLN A 217 9.07 1.95 -1.31
CA GLN A 217 8.06 1.02 -1.83
C GLN A 217 7.77 -0.14 -0.86
N PRO A 218 7.12 0.11 0.29
CA PRO A 218 6.67 -0.95 1.19
C PRO A 218 5.43 -1.67 0.60
N THR A 219 5.12 -2.84 1.15
CA THR A 219 3.93 -3.60 0.78
C THR A 219 2.85 -3.48 1.85
N ALA A 220 1.68 -3.00 1.48
CA ALA A 220 0.48 -2.90 2.29
C ALA A 220 -0.40 -4.14 2.12
N ILE A 221 -0.93 -4.68 3.23
CA ILE A 221 -1.71 -5.93 3.25
C ILE A 221 -3.08 -5.78 3.93
N ALA A 222 -3.44 -4.57 4.36
CA ALA A 222 -4.74 -4.25 4.94
C ALA A 222 -5.19 -2.87 4.48
N GLY A 223 -6.50 -2.62 4.49
CA GLY A 223 -7.02 -1.29 4.25
C GLY A 223 -6.71 -0.35 5.41
N GLY A 224 -6.54 0.94 5.12
CA GLY A 224 -6.22 1.98 6.09
C GLY A 224 -5.69 3.24 5.42
N ILE A 225 -5.33 4.23 6.24
CA ILE A 225 -4.63 5.43 5.76
C ILE A 225 -3.14 5.20 5.96
N TYR A 226 -2.37 5.43 4.89
CA TYR A 226 -0.92 5.28 4.86
C TYR A 226 -0.28 6.66 4.70
N GLU A 227 0.51 7.07 5.68
CA GLU A 227 1.20 8.36 5.68
C GLU A 227 2.69 8.13 5.38
N LEU A 228 3.16 8.78 4.33
CA LEU A 228 4.57 8.84 3.98
C LEU A 228 5.18 10.08 4.63
N THR A 229 6.24 9.88 5.41
CA THR A 229 7.14 10.96 5.84
C THR A 229 8.46 10.86 5.07
N VAL A 230 8.86 11.96 4.43
CA VAL A 230 10.15 12.09 3.75
C VAL A 230 11.05 13.05 4.52
N THR A 231 12.30 12.65 4.77
CA THR A 231 13.32 13.48 5.40
C THR A 231 14.40 13.85 4.40
N ASN A 232 14.74 15.14 4.31
CA ASN A 232 15.93 15.61 3.62
C ASN A 232 17.17 15.37 4.51
N PRO A 233 18.10 14.48 4.14
CA PRO A 233 19.25 14.15 5.01
C PRO A 233 20.27 15.29 5.14
N ILE A 234 20.22 16.30 4.28
CA ILE A 234 21.16 17.44 4.29
C ILE A 234 20.81 18.42 5.41
N ASN A 235 19.53 18.74 5.57
CA ASN A 235 19.05 19.78 6.49
C ASN A 235 18.08 19.26 7.56
N GLY A 236 17.71 17.98 7.50
CA GLY A 236 16.81 17.25 8.41
C GLY A 236 15.35 17.64 8.32
N CYS A 237 14.97 18.45 7.34
CA CYS A 237 13.60 18.91 7.21
C CYS A 237 12.71 17.80 6.67
N ILE A 238 11.52 17.68 7.25
CA ILE A 238 10.56 16.65 6.92
C ILE A 238 9.35 17.23 6.19
N SER A 239 8.76 16.42 5.33
CA SER A 239 7.42 16.63 4.78
C SER A 239 6.64 15.33 4.87
N SER A 240 5.32 15.41 4.80
CA SER A 240 4.46 14.24 4.73
C SER A 240 3.36 14.39 3.69
N ASP A 241 2.90 13.24 3.22
CA ASP A 241 1.74 13.08 2.34
C ASP A 241 1.03 11.78 2.71
N ASP A 242 -0.27 11.68 2.42
CA ASP A 242 -1.07 10.52 2.78
C ASP A 242 -1.86 9.95 1.58
N MET A 243 -2.16 8.66 1.67
CA MET A 243 -3.01 7.97 0.71
C MET A 243 -3.97 7.03 1.42
N LEU A 244 -5.15 6.84 0.82
CA LEU A 244 -6.18 5.94 1.31
C LEU A 244 -6.12 4.60 0.57
N LEU A 245 -5.91 3.53 1.33
CA LEU A 245 -6.04 2.17 0.82
C LEU A 245 -7.34 1.57 1.33
N LEU A 246 -8.30 1.39 0.44
CA LEU A 246 -9.55 0.70 0.75
C LEU A 246 -9.37 -0.82 0.63
N ALA A 247 -10.16 -1.58 1.38
CA ALA A 247 -10.19 -3.03 1.31
C ALA A 247 -11.62 -3.52 1.07
N ASP A 248 -11.80 -4.34 0.05
CA ASP A 248 -13.07 -5.00 -0.23
C ASP A 248 -12.86 -6.50 -0.47
N PHE A 249 -13.02 -7.25 0.62
CA PHE A 249 -12.98 -8.71 0.65
C PHE A 249 -14.39 -9.29 0.83
N THR A 250 -15.41 -8.60 0.33
CA THR A 250 -16.80 -9.08 0.43
C THR A 250 -16.94 -10.41 -0.33
N GLU A 251 -17.25 -11.47 0.40
CA GLU A 251 -17.51 -12.81 -0.13
C GLU A 251 -19.01 -12.98 -0.46
N PRO A 252 -19.35 -13.78 -1.48
CA PRO A 252 -20.75 -14.13 -1.74
C PRO A 252 -21.37 -14.96 -0.61
N GLU A 253 -22.55 -14.58 -0.15
CA GLU A 253 -23.42 -15.40 0.68
C GLU A 253 -24.47 -16.09 -0.21
N ILE A 254 -24.58 -17.42 -0.10
CA ILE A 254 -25.41 -18.23 -0.99
C ILE A 254 -26.61 -18.78 -0.21
N LEU A 255 -27.83 -18.42 -0.64
CA LEU A 255 -29.05 -19.12 -0.28
C LEU A 255 -29.41 -20.06 -1.43
N LEU A 256 -29.20 -21.37 -1.21
CA LEU A 256 -29.50 -22.37 -2.23
C LEU A 256 -31.01 -22.47 -2.48
N GLY A 257 -31.35 -22.60 -3.76
CA GLY A 257 -32.69 -22.97 -4.18
C GLY A 257 -33.01 -24.44 -3.97
N GLU A 258 -34.22 -24.83 -4.35
CA GLU A 258 -34.75 -26.19 -4.25
C GLU A 258 -35.12 -26.72 -5.63
N PRO A 259 -35.07 -28.05 -5.85
CA PRO A 259 -35.54 -28.65 -7.09
C PRO A 259 -37.07 -28.50 -7.22
N ASN A 260 -37.55 -28.06 -8.37
CA ASN A 260 -38.98 -27.92 -8.65
C ASN A 260 -39.60 -29.25 -9.12
N GLY A 261 -39.53 -30.27 -8.28
CA GLY A 261 -40.05 -31.61 -8.53
C GLY A 261 -38.97 -32.70 -8.49
N VAL A 262 -39.31 -33.84 -9.07
CA VAL A 262 -38.46 -35.04 -9.15
C VAL A 262 -38.32 -35.46 -10.61
N ILE A 263 -37.21 -36.13 -10.93
CA ILE A 263 -37.02 -36.73 -12.25
C ILE A 263 -37.84 -38.03 -12.29
N ASN A 264 -38.62 -38.20 -13.36
CA ASN A 264 -39.46 -39.38 -13.58
C ASN A 264 -39.78 -39.53 -15.08
N CYS A 265 -40.55 -40.57 -15.43
CA CYS A 265 -40.86 -40.86 -16.84
C CYS A 265 -41.69 -39.78 -17.55
N ASP A 266 -42.46 -38.98 -16.81
CA ASP A 266 -43.23 -37.86 -17.35
C ASP A 266 -42.40 -36.56 -17.40
N ASN A 267 -41.37 -36.45 -16.56
CA ASN A 267 -40.54 -35.28 -16.38
C ASN A 267 -39.05 -35.66 -16.29
N LEU A 268 -38.39 -35.69 -17.45
CA LEU A 268 -36.99 -36.12 -17.59
C LEU A 268 -35.95 -35.09 -17.11
N SER A 269 -36.39 -33.97 -16.52
CA SER A 269 -35.48 -32.92 -16.06
C SER A 269 -36.13 -32.04 -15.00
N VAL A 270 -35.34 -31.51 -14.07
CA VAL A 270 -35.84 -30.64 -12.99
C VAL A 270 -35.04 -29.35 -12.94
N SER A 271 -35.73 -28.21 -12.87
CA SER A 271 -35.07 -26.92 -12.65
C SER A 271 -34.86 -26.67 -11.17
N ILE A 272 -33.69 -26.16 -10.79
CA ILE A 272 -33.42 -25.68 -9.43
C ILE A 272 -33.87 -24.22 -9.37
N LEU A 273 -34.79 -23.89 -8.47
CA LEU A 273 -35.41 -22.56 -8.38
C LEU A 273 -35.20 -21.94 -6.98
N GLY A 274 -35.17 -20.62 -6.91
CA GLY A 274 -35.11 -19.90 -5.63
C GLY A 274 -33.70 -19.67 -5.08
N THR A 275 -32.66 -19.85 -5.90
CA THR A 275 -31.29 -19.48 -5.53
C THR A 275 -31.16 -17.96 -5.44
N GLU A 276 -30.69 -17.46 -4.30
CA GLU A 276 -30.42 -16.04 -4.05
C GLU A 276 -28.96 -15.86 -3.60
N ILE A 277 -28.35 -14.73 -3.99
CA ILE A 277 -26.95 -14.41 -3.70
C ILE A 277 -26.90 -13.03 -3.08
N TYR A 278 -26.21 -12.92 -1.95
CA TYR A 278 -26.07 -11.68 -1.19
C TYR A 278 -24.58 -11.31 -1.00
N PRO A 279 -24.27 -10.03 -0.74
CA PRO A 279 -25.18 -8.88 -0.77
C PRO A 279 -25.54 -8.44 -2.21
N ASP A 280 -26.69 -7.78 -2.35
CA ASP A 280 -27.08 -7.14 -3.60
C ASP A 280 -26.08 -6.03 -3.99
N GLY A 281 -25.81 -5.88 -5.30
CA GLY A 281 -24.95 -4.82 -5.83
C GLY A 281 -23.61 -5.30 -6.40
N TYR A 282 -23.27 -6.57 -6.21
CA TYR A 282 -22.14 -7.23 -6.86
C TYR A 282 -22.59 -8.03 -8.08
N THR A 283 -21.73 -8.13 -9.09
CA THR A 283 -21.97 -8.96 -10.27
C THR A 283 -21.44 -10.37 -10.01
N SER A 284 -22.33 -11.30 -9.73
CA SER A 284 -21.95 -12.69 -9.47
C SER A 284 -21.84 -13.53 -10.74
N ILE A 285 -20.73 -14.25 -10.88
CA ILE A 285 -20.59 -15.40 -11.76
C ILE A 285 -21.00 -16.64 -10.96
N VAL A 286 -21.96 -17.39 -11.49
CA VAL A 286 -22.44 -18.64 -10.90
C VAL A 286 -21.96 -19.83 -11.72
N GLU A 287 -21.56 -20.89 -11.05
CA GLU A 287 -21.14 -22.15 -11.68
C GLU A 287 -21.65 -23.33 -10.86
N TRP A 288 -22.60 -24.06 -11.44
CA TRP A 288 -23.11 -25.31 -10.89
C TRP A 288 -22.28 -26.49 -11.38
N SER A 289 -21.97 -27.39 -10.45
CA SER A 289 -21.30 -28.66 -10.70
C SER A 289 -22.13 -29.80 -10.15
N TRP A 290 -22.02 -30.97 -10.78
CA TRP A 290 -22.65 -32.21 -10.31
C TRP A 290 -21.59 -33.08 -9.66
N SER A 291 -21.90 -33.64 -8.49
CA SER A 291 -20.92 -34.37 -7.67
C SER A 291 -20.34 -35.61 -8.35
N GLU A 292 -21.05 -36.19 -9.32
CA GLU A 292 -20.66 -37.43 -10.00
C GLU A 292 -20.03 -37.20 -11.39
N GLY A 293 -19.91 -35.95 -11.87
CA GLY A 293 -19.23 -35.63 -13.12
C GLY A 293 -19.80 -34.46 -13.91
N GLU A 294 -19.66 -34.51 -15.23
CA GLU A 294 -20.11 -33.47 -16.17
C GLU A 294 -21.31 -33.93 -17.01
N GLY A 295 -22.05 -32.97 -17.60
CA GLY A 295 -23.13 -33.23 -18.55
C GLY A 295 -24.51 -33.46 -17.93
N ALA A 296 -24.63 -33.42 -16.60
CA ALA A 296 -25.90 -33.54 -15.89
C ALA A 296 -26.72 -32.24 -15.81
N LEU A 297 -26.21 -31.12 -16.36
CA LEU A 297 -26.83 -29.80 -16.23
C LEU A 297 -27.01 -29.12 -17.59
N LEU A 298 -28.17 -28.49 -17.78
CA LEU A 298 -28.38 -27.43 -18.77
C LEU A 298 -28.24 -26.06 -18.11
N ASN A 299 -27.55 -25.15 -18.78
CA ASN A 299 -27.28 -23.79 -18.31
C ASN A 299 -26.65 -23.75 -16.90
N PRO A 300 -25.52 -24.42 -16.65
CA PRO A 300 -24.88 -24.47 -15.33
C PRO A 300 -24.40 -23.10 -14.82
N THR A 301 -24.40 -22.06 -15.66
CA THR A 301 -24.07 -20.68 -15.28
C THR A 301 -25.30 -19.79 -15.09
N SER A 302 -26.47 -20.40 -14.92
CA SER A 302 -27.74 -19.72 -14.60
C SER A 302 -28.03 -19.83 -13.10
N TYR A 303 -28.75 -18.85 -12.54
CA TYR A 303 -29.34 -18.97 -11.19
C TYR A 303 -30.39 -20.07 -11.11
N GLN A 304 -30.93 -20.47 -12.26
CA GLN A 304 -31.93 -21.53 -12.41
C GLN A 304 -31.42 -22.55 -13.45
N PRO A 305 -30.44 -23.39 -13.08
CA PRO A 305 -29.99 -24.46 -13.97
C PRO A 305 -31.06 -25.57 -14.03
N THR A 306 -30.95 -26.44 -15.04
CA THR A 306 -31.81 -27.62 -15.16
C THR A 306 -30.99 -28.89 -15.03
N ALA A 307 -31.28 -29.68 -14.01
CA ALA A 307 -30.75 -31.02 -13.79
C ALA A 307 -31.39 -32.03 -14.75
N LEU A 308 -30.55 -32.85 -15.37
CA LEU A 308 -30.90 -33.93 -16.29
C LEU A 308 -30.77 -35.32 -15.65
N LEU A 309 -30.07 -35.41 -14.51
CA LEU A 309 -29.84 -36.64 -13.77
C LEU A 309 -30.11 -36.42 -12.27
N PRO A 310 -30.49 -37.44 -11.51
CA PRO A 310 -30.57 -37.33 -10.06
C PRO A 310 -29.17 -37.18 -9.43
N GLY A 311 -29.13 -36.73 -8.18
CA GLY A 311 -27.90 -36.60 -7.39
C GLY A 311 -27.68 -35.20 -6.82
N ASP A 312 -26.47 -34.98 -6.33
CA ASP A 312 -26.11 -33.77 -5.59
C ASP A 312 -25.44 -32.72 -6.47
N TYR A 313 -25.95 -31.50 -6.39
CA TYR A 313 -25.49 -30.35 -7.15
C TYR A 313 -24.87 -29.30 -6.24
N LEU A 314 -23.64 -28.90 -6.54
CA LEU A 314 -22.87 -27.92 -5.77
C LEU A 314 -22.71 -26.63 -6.56
N LEU A 315 -23.05 -25.51 -5.93
CA LEU A 315 -22.92 -24.18 -6.50
C LEU A 315 -21.65 -23.49 -6.00
N THR A 316 -20.85 -22.95 -6.94
CA THR A 316 -19.78 -22.00 -6.68
C THR A 316 -20.16 -20.63 -7.22
N VAL A 317 -19.91 -19.58 -6.44
CA VAL A 317 -20.22 -18.20 -6.81
C VAL A 317 -18.98 -17.35 -6.67
N THR A 318 -18.71 -16.47 -7.62
CA THR A 318 -17.60 -15.51 -7.56
C THR A 318 -18.09 -14.12 -7.91
N PHE A 319 -17.75 -13.11 -7.10
CA PHE A 319 -18.03 -11.71 -7.45
C PHE A 319 -16.95 -11.15 -8.38
N LEU A 320 -17.37 -10.47 -9.44
CA LEU A 320 -16.46 -9.89 -10.45
C LEU A 320 -15.70 -8.67 -9.94
N GLU A 321 -16.27 -7.92 -9.00
CA GLU A 321 -15.67 -6.68 -8.49
C GLU A 321 -14.57 -6.96 -7.48
N THR A 322 -14.77 -7.95 -6.60
CA THR A 322 -13.81 -8.30 -5.54
C THR A 322 -12.93 -9.49 -5.89
N GLY A 323 -13.40 -10.36 -6.80
CA GLY A 323 -12.77 -11.66 -7.09
C GLY A 323 -12.98 -12.71 -6.03
N CYS A 324 -13.73 -12.41 -4.98
CA CYS A 324 -13.96 -13.33 -3.87
C CYS A 324 -14.97 -14.41 -4.28
N SER A 325 -14.70 -15.64 -3.85
CA SER A 325 -15.41 -16.84 -4.28
C SER A 325 -15.88 -17.65 -3.09
N THR A 326 -17.14 -18.08 -3.12
CA THR A 326 -17.76 -18.93 -2.11
C THR A 326 -18.27 -20.20 -2.76
N VAL A 327 -17.96 -21.34 -2.14
CA VAL A 327 -18.59 -22.62 -2.44
C VAL A 327 -19.73 -22.82 -1.46
N ALA A 328 -20.91 -23.20 -1.94
CA ALA A 328 -22.06 -23.40 -1.07
C ALA A 328 -21.76 -24.46 0.01
N ASN A 329 -22.19 -24.18 1.25
CA ASN A 329 -21.94 -25.07 2.40
C ASN A 329 -22.78 -26.37 2.38
N SER A 330 -23.73 -26.46 1.45
CA SER A 330 -24.59 -27.62 1.23
C SER A 330 -24.69 -27.88 -0.27
N VAL A 331 -25.28 -29.03 -0.61
CA VAL A 331 -25.65 -29.40 -1.98
C VAL A 331 -27.16 -29.31 -2.13
N VAL A 332 -27.62 -29.16 -3.38
CA VAL A 332 -29.02 -29.37 -3.78
C VAL A 332 -29.15 -30.80 -4.28
N THR A 333 -29.99 -31.61 -3.63
CA THR A 333 -30.22 -33.00 -4.04
C THR A 333 -31.43 -33.09 -4.94
N VAL A 334 -31.25 -33.55 -6.18
CA VAL A 334 -32.35 -33.87 -7.09
C VAL A 334 -32.67 -35.35 -6.97
N GLU A 335 -33.91 -35.66 -6.63
CA GLU A 335 -34.40 -37.03 -6.47
C GLU A 335 -35.02 -37.57 -7.77
N GLU A 336 -34.97 -38.89 -7.90
CA GLU A 336 -35.67 -39.66 -8.93
C GLU A 336 -36.83 -40.42 -8.31
N ASP A 337 -37.98 -40.43 -8.98
CA ASP A 337 -39.14 -41.22 -8.58
C ASP A 337 -39.16 -42.57 -9.30
N GLU A 338 -38.51 -43.55 -8.67
CA GLU A 338 -38.48 -44.96 -9.10
C GLU A 338 -39.87 -45.63 -9.11
N SER A 339 -40.91 -44.97 -8.60
CA SER A 339 -42.28 -45.50 -8.59
C SER A 339 -43.09 -45.11 -9.84
N SER A 340 -42.53 -44.28 -10.73
CA SER A 340 -43.12 -43.91 -12.02
C SER A 340 -43.02 -45.01 -13.10
N PHE A 341 -43.13 -46.27 -12.69
CA PHE A 341 -43.02 -47.42 -13.58
C PHE A 341 -44.30 -47.63 -14.41
N ILE A 342 -44.18 -47.52 -15.74
CA ILE A 342 -45.24 -47.92 -16.67
C ILE A 342 -44.96 -49.34 -17.18
N ASP A 343 -45.78 -50.31 -16.77
CA ASP A 343 -45.70 -51.70 -17.24
C ASP A 343 -46.26 -51.84 -18.67
N ILE A 344 -45.39 -52.02 -19.65
CA ILE A 344 -45.78 -52.22 -21.06
C ILE A 344 -46.09 -53.67 -21.40
N SER A 345 -46.04 -54.61 -20.44
CA SER A 345 -46.44 -56.01 -20.65
C SER A 345 -47.95 -56.15 -20.95
N SER A 346 -48.75 -55.16 -20.52
CA SER A 346 -50.20 -55.09 -20.79
C SER A 346 -50.55 -54.53 -22.18
N LEU A 347 -49.55 -54.19 -23.00
CA LEU A 347 -49.75 -53.63 -24.33
C LEU A 347 -50.52 -54.59 -25.24
N THR A 348 -51.67 -54.11 -25.70
CA THR A 348 -52.59 -54.85 -26.55
C THR A 348 -52.71 -54.15 -27.89
N VAL A 349 -52.60 -54.94 -28.97
CA VAL A 349 -52.70 -54.45 -30.34
C VAL A 349 -54.08 -54.81 -30.90
N PRO A 350 -54.87 -53.82 -31.39
CA PRO A 350 -56.12 -54.10 -32.08
C PRO A 350 -55.92 -54.95 -33.34
N ASN A 351 -56.89 -55.82 -33.65
CA ASN A 351 -56.85 -56.73 -34.79
C ASN A 351 -57.78 -56.33 -35.95
N VAL A 352 -58.45 -55.18 -35.85
CA VAL A 352 -59.32 -54.63 -36.89
C VAL A 352 -58.98 -53.15 -37.09
N LEU A 353 -58.83 -52.74 -38.35
CA LEU A 353 -58.63 -51.36 -38.77
C LEU A 353 -59.71 -50.98 -39.78
N THR A 354 -60.34 -49.82 -39.61
CA THR A 354 -61.37 -49.26 -40.51
C THR A 354 -60.93 -47.91 -41.05
N PRO A 355 -59.85 -47.85 -41.85
CA PRO A 355 -59.19 -46.59 -42.16
C PRO A 355 -60.01 -45.75 -43.14
N GLY A 356 -60.19 -44.46 -42.82
CA GLY A 356 -60.84 -43.50 -43.72
C GLY A 356 -62.37 -43.54 -43.68
N THR A 357 -62.95 -44.12 -42.64
CA THR A 357 -64.40 -44.10 -42.40
C THR A 357 -64.81 -42.81 -41.68
N SER A 358 -66.08 -42.40 -41.78
CA SER A 358 -66.56 -41.17 -41.13
C SER A 358 -66.99 -41.37 -39.67
N ASN A 359 -66.77 -42.55 -39.09
CA ASN A 359 -67.27 -42.90 -37.75
C ASN A 359 -66.24 -42.64 -36.63
N GLY A 360 -64.96 -42.41 -36.97
CA GLY A 360 -63.91 -42.08 -36.00
C GLY A 360 -63.34 -43.27 -35.22
N PHE A 361 -63.83 -44.50 -35.45
CA PHE A 361 -63.44 -45.69 -34.70
C PHE A 361 -62.46 -46.54 -35.51
N ASN A 362 -61.36 -46.97 -34.88
CA ASN A 362 -60.32 -47.82 -35.50
C ASN A 362 -59.78 -47.27 -36.83
N ASP A 363 -59.80 -45.95 -37.04
CA ASP A 363 -59.21 -45.31 -38.22
C ASP A 363 -57.67 -45.44 -38.22
N TYR A 364 -57.08 -45.62 -37.04
CA TYR A 364 -55.65 -45.79 -36.82
C TYR A 364 -55.35 -47.04 -35.99
N LEU A 365 -54.29 -47.76 -36.35
CA LEU A 365 -53.75 -48.85 -35.56
C LEU A 365 -53.05 -48.24 -34.34
N THR A 366 -53.77 -48.23 -33.22
CA THR A 366 -53.33 -47.59 -31.98
C THR A 366 -53.33 -48.65 -30.89
N PRO A 367 -52.16 -49.21 -30.54
CA PRO A 367 -52.04 -50.07 -29.36
C PRO A 367 -52.45 -49.31 -28.10
N PHE A 368 -52.89 -50.06 -27.08
CA PHE A 368 -53.26 -49.50 -25.78
C PHE A 368 -52.75 -50.38 -24.65
N LEU A 369 -52.50 -49.79 -23.49
CA LEU A 369 -52.16 -50.52 -22.28
C LEU A 369 -53.46 -50.95 -21.60
N LYS A 370 -53.67 -52.25 -21.45
CA LYS A 370 -54.92 -52.77 -20.88
C LYS A 370 -55.08 -52.35 -19.42
N ASP A 371 -53.98 -52.30 -18.69
CA ASP A 371 -53.98 -51.99 -17.26
C ASP A 371 -53.95 -50.47 -16.99
N LEU A 372 -53.60 -49.66 -18.00
CA LEU A 372 -53.57 -48.20 -17.96
C LEU A 372 -54.25 -47.59 -19.21
N PRO A 373 -55.59 -47.70 -19.34
CA PRO A 373 -56.30 -47.30 -20.56
C PRO A 373 -56.32 -45.79 -20.82
N GLU A 374 -56.00 -44.97 -19.82
CA GLU A 374 -55.93 -43.50 -19.95
C GLU A 374 -54.58 -43.04 -20.55
N VAL A 375 -53.57 -43.90 -20.53
CA VAL A 375 -52.23 -43.62 -21.06
C VAL A 375 -52.14 -44.10 -22.51
N SER A 376 -51.72 -43.20 -23.40
CA SER A 376 -51.50 -43.56 -24.80
C SER A 376 -50.25 -44.44 -24.90
N ALA A 377 -50.39 -45.71 -25.30
CA ALA A 377 -49.24 -46.61 -25.39
C ALA A 377 -48.14 -46.06 -26.32
N LEU A 378 -48.53 -45.42 -27.43
CA LEU A 378 -47.60 -44.85 -28.39
C LEU A 378 -46.88 -43.59 -27.87
N SER A 379 -47.35 -42.92 -26.82
CA SER A 379 -46.63 -41.77 -26.24
C SER A 379 -45.57 -42.19 -25.23
N VAL A 380 -45.62 -43.43 -24.75
CA VAL A 380 -44.69 -43.96 -23.74
C VAL A 380 -43.54 -44.73 -24.38
N LEU A 381 -43.79 -45.42 -25.50
CA LEU A 381 -42.76 -46.25 -26.15
C LEU A 381 -41.64 -45.39 -26.76
N ASP A 382 -40.39 -45.82 -26.57
CA ASP A 382 -39.22 -45.26 -27.26
C ASP A 382 -39.05 -45.83 -28.67
N VAL A 383 -39.41 -47.11 -28.83
CA VAL A 383 -39.33 -47.83 -30.10
C VAL A 383 -40.65 -48.53 -30.38
N PHE A 384 -41.12 -48.42 -31.62
CA PHE A 384 -42.28 -49.12 -32.14
C PHE A 384 -42.03 -49.45 -33.61
N ASN A 385 -41.58 -50.67 -33.92
CA ASN A 385 -41.30 -51.13 -35.27
C ASN A 385 -42.49 -51.90 -35.84
N LEU A 386 -43.37 -51.21 -36.58
CA LEU A 386 -44.50 -51.84 -37.26
C LEU A 386 -44.10 -52.29 -38.66
N LYS A 387 -44.34 -53.57 -38.97
CA LYS A 387 -44.27 -54.15 -40.31
C LYS A 387 -45.60 -54.81 -40.65
N VAL A 388 -46.12 -54.53 -41.84
CA VAL A 388 -47.41 -55.03 -42.32
C VAL A 388 -47.18 -55.83 -43.59
N PHE A 389 -47.68 -57.07 -43.62
CA PHE A 389 -47.58 -57.99 -44.75
C PHE A 389 -48.97 -58.31 -45.27
N ASN A 390 -49.13 -58.37 -46.60
CA ASN A 390 -50.37 -58.86 -47.19
C ASN A 390 -50.53 -60.38 -47.01
N ARG A 391 -51.69 -60.92 -47.42
CA ARG A 391 -52.01 -62.37 -47.36
C ARG A 391 -51.01 -63.31 -48.07
N TRP A 392 -50.10 -62.77 -48.89
CA TRP A 392 -49.07 -63.53 -49.60
C TRP A 392 -47.68 -63.40 -48.95
N GLY A 393 -47.57 -62.74 -47.80
CA GLY A 393 -46.31 -62.53 -47.09
C GLY A 393 -45.44 -61.42 -47.69
N ILE A 394 -45.99 -60.56 -48.55
CA ILE A 394 -45.26 -59.41 -49.10
C ILE A 394 -45.40 -58.23 -48.14
N LEU A 395 -44.28 -57.63 -47.72
CA LEU A 395 -44.24 -56.41 -46.92
C LEU A 395 -44.87 -55.25 -47.72
N VAL A 396 -45.94 -54.67 -47.18
CA VAL A 396 -46.67 -53.56 -47.80
C VAL A 396 -46.46 -52.25 -47.05
N PHE A 397 -46.14 -52.28 -45.76
CA PHE A 397 -45.82 -51.10 -44.97
C PHE A 397 -44.77 -51.43 -43.92
N GLN A 398 -43.86 -50.50 -43.67
CA GLN A 398 -43.03 -50.49 -42.47
C GLN A 398 -42.81 -49.04 -42.05
N ASN A 399 -42.76 -48.78 -40.74
CA ASN A 399 -42.34 -47.47 -40.25
C ASN A 399 -40.81 -47.43 -40.02
N ASN A 400 -40.33 -46.32 -39.46
CA ASN A 400 -38.91 -46.07 -39.16
C ASN A 400 -38.52 -46.41 -37.71
N GLY A 401 -39.37 -47.16 -36.99
CA GLY A 401 -39.16 -47.50 -35.59
C GLY A 401 -39.63 -46.46 -34.58
N LEU A 402 -40.05 -45.27 -35.02
CA LEU A 402 -40.67 -44.28 -34.13
C LEU A 402 -42.16 -44.63 -33.90
N PRO A 403 -42.68 -44.48 -32.67
CA PRO A 403 -44.10 -44.62 -32.39
C PRO A 403 -44.98 -43.82 -33.34
N LEU A 404 -45.92 -44.51 -33.99
CA LEU A 404 -46.80 -43.93 -34.99
C LEU A 404 -48.15 -44.65 -34.95
N ALA A 405 -49.23 -43.86 -34.88
CA ALA A 405 -50.57 -44.34 -35.13
C ALA A 405 -50.76 -44.51 -36.65
N TRP A 406 -50.74 -45.75 -37.13
CA TRP A 406 -50.76 -46.02 -38.58
C TRP A 406 -52.19 -46.01 -39.15
N ASP A 407 -52.41 -45.24 -40.21
CA ASP A 407 -53.71 -44.95 -40.83
C ASP A 407 -54.16 -45.96 -41.90
N GLY A 408 -53.49 -47.10 -42.00
CA GLY A 408 -53.81 -48.13 -43.00
C GLY A 408 -53.33 -47.83 -44.42
N ARG A 409 -52.54 -46.77 -44.65
CA ARG A 409 -51.99 -46.46 -45.98
C ARG A 409 -50.62 -47.10 -46.21
N ALA A 410 -50.40 -47.47 -47.46
CA ALA A 410 -49.09 -47.83 -48.00
C ALA A 410 -48.82 -47.00 -49.26
N ASN A 411 -47.63 -46.38 -49.36
CA ASN A 411 -47.25 -45.52 -50.48
C ASN A 411 -48.32 -44.45 -50.82
N GLY A 412 -48.93 -43.84 -49.80
CA GLY A 412 -49.94 -42.77 -49.93
C GLY A 412 -51.37 -43.24 -50.24
N SER A 413 -51.58 -44.53 -50.53
CA SER A 413 -52.89 -45.09 -50.85
C SER A 413 -53.40 -45.99 -49.73
N LEU A 414 -54.72 -45.99 -49.48
CA LEU A 414 -55.35 -46.92 -48.55
C LEU A 414 -55.16 -48.35 -49.03
N LEU A 415 -54.78 -49.25 -48.13
CA LEU A 415 -54.71 -50.67 -48.42
C LEU A 415 -56.12 -51.23 -48.66
N SER A 416 -56.23 -52.15 -49.62
CA SER A 416 -57.49 -52.82 -49.94
C SER A 416 -58.02 -53.62 -48.74
N PRO A 417 -59.35 -53.77 -48.59
CA PRO A 417 -59.89 -54.59 -47.51
C PRO A 417 -59.43 -56.05 -47.61
N GLY A 418 -59.20 -56.66 -46.45
CA GLY A 418 -58.80 -58.06 -46.30
C GLY A 418 -57.81 -58.29 -45.16
N SER A 419 -57.33 -59.54 -45.08
CA SER A 419 -56.44 -59.99 -44.02
C SER A 419 -54.98 -59.65 -44.31
N TYR A 420 -54.32 -59.08 -43.32
CA TYR A 420 -52.90 -58.75 -43.26
C TYR A 420 -52.27 -59.43 -42.04
N ILE A 421 -50.95 -59.57 -42.06
CA ILE A 421 -50.16 -59.97 -40.89
C ILE A 421 -49.36 -58.77 -40.44
N ILE A 422 -49.44 -58.41 -39.17
CA ILE A 422 -48.60 -57.38 -38.56
C ILE A 422 -47.55 -58.03 -37.68
N MET A 423 -46.35 -57.45 -37.72
CA MET A 423 -45.27 -57.71 -36.78
C MET A 423 -44.88 -56.39 -36.15
N ILE A 424 -44.89 -56.34 -34.83
CA ILE A 424 -44.56 -55.15 -34.05
C ILE A 424 -43.50 -55.54 -33.05
N ASP A 425 -42.35 -54.88 -33.07
CA ASP A 425 -41.35 -54.94 -31.99
C ASP A 425 -41.34 -53.59 -31.29
N TYR A 426 -41.48 -53.56 -29.96
CA TYR A 426 -41.56 -52.32 -29.19
C TYR A 426 -40.68 -52.34 -27.94
N MET A 427 -40.26 -51.16 -27.51
CA MET A 427 -39.35 -50.96 -26.38
C MET A 427 -39.72 -49.69 -25.61
N TYR A 428 -39.56 -49.76 -24.30
CA TYR A 428 -39.66 -48.65 -23.36
C TYR A 428 -38.41 -48.65 -22.47
N LEU A 429 -37.81 -47.48 -22.28
CA LEU A 429 -36.48 -47.31 -21.69
C LEU A 429 -36.48 -46.60 -20.33
N CYS A 430 -37.63 -46.20 -19.77
CA CYS A 430 -37.65 -45.52 -18.47
C CYS A 430 -37.51 -46.53 -17.31
N ASP A 431 -36.63 -46.22 -16.35
CA ASP A 431 -36.18 -47.05 -15.21
C ASP A 431 -35.60 -48.42 -15.61
N GLU A 432 -36.45 -49.30 -16.14
CA GLU A 432 -36.06 -50.61 -16.64
C GLU A 432 -36.40 -50.76 -18.12
N VAL A 433 -35.46 -51.31 -18.88
CA VAL A 433 -35.67 -51.63 -20.29
C VAL A 433 -36.72 -52.73 -20.40
N GLN A 434 -37.91 -52.36 -20.87
CA GLN A 434 -38.97 -53.29 -21.20
C GLN A 434 -39.03 -53.46 -22.72
N THR A 435 -39.20 -54.69 -23.18
CA THR A 435 -39.36 -55.00 -24.61
C THR A 435 -40.52 -55.95 -24.82
N GLY A 436 -41.15 -55.85 -25.98
CA GLY A 436 -42.20 -56.77 -26.38
C GLY A 436 -42.26 -56.93 -27.89
N SER A 437 -42.89 -58.01 -28.31
CA SER A 437 -43.15 -58.28 -29.72
C SER A 437 -44.57 -58.81 -29.89
N HIS A 438 -45.26 -58.35 -30.91
CA HIS A 438 -46.57 -58.84 -31.30
C HIS A 438 -46.56 -59.29 -32.76
N VAL A 439 -47.02 -60.52 -33.00
CA VAL A 439 -47.29 -61.03 -34.36
C VAL A 439 -48.72 -61.51 -34.40
N GLY A 440 -49.51 -60.95 -35.32
CA GLY A 440 -50.94 -61.25 -35.35
C GLY A 440 -51.60 -60.89 -36.68
N PRO A 441 -52.81 -61.41 -36.90
CA PRO A 441 -53.63 -60.99 -38.03
C PRO A 441 -54.20 -59.58 -37.78
N LEU A 442 -54.29 -58.79 -38.85
CA LEU A 442 -54.99 -57.52 -38.90
C LEU A 442 -55.99 -57.56 -40.06
N GLU A 443 -57.26 -57.34 -39.76
CA GLU A 443 -58.31 -57.20 -40.77
C GLU A 443 -58.50 -55.72 -41.11
N ILE A 444 -58.31 -55.36 -42.38
CA ILE A 444 -58.66 -54.03 -42.88
C ILE A 444 -60.06 -54.10 -43.51
N ILE A 445 -60.97 -53.24 -43.04
CA ILE A 445 -62.36 -53.14 -43.49
C ILE A 445 -62.60 -51.69 -43.92
N HIS A 446 -63.46 -51.45 -44.91
CA HIS A 446 -63.86 -50.10 -45.35
C HIS A 446 -65.35 -49.89 -45.19
#